data_AF-A0A943JYU1-F1
#
_entry.id   AF-A0A943JYU1-F1
#
_cell.length_a   1.000
_cell.length_b   1.000
_cell.length_c   1.000
_cell.angle_alpha   90.00
_cell.angle_beta   90.00
_cell.angle_gamma   90.00
#
_symmetry.space_group_name_H-M   'P 1'
#
loop_
_entity.id
_entity.type
_entity.pdbx_description
1 polymer ?
#
loop_
_entity_poly.entity_id
_entity_poly.type
_entity_poly.pdbx_seq_one_letter_code
_entity_poly.pdbx_strand_id
1 'polypeptide(L)'
;MKKAFTLAEVLITLGIIGVVAAMTMPSLVGKYRQKTVETRLEKFYSAANQAIKLSEVKNGPKEYWDLCQGGGGTMSCEDWYNKYLKDYLKTIKVEHLRLADRNTTLSYFADGSLMILKDGYDIMFYPEAKNFDKNYSVQTDDKGNAVRPDRGIKSFAFAFAPNSTSKNMTYYKGKGIEPYRTLHCTTKTDENGKVVTECNGISHNELLNDSTYGCKNSNYKGYCTALIQENGWKIPEDYPFKF
;
A
#
# COMPACT_ATOMS: atom_id res chain seq x y z
N MET A 1 18.90 -20.69 -58.64
CA MET A 1 19.91 -20.46 -57.59
C MET A 1 19.18 -20.16 -56.29
N LYS A 2 19.36 -20.96 -55.23
CA LYS A 2 18.82 -20.62 -53.90
C LYS A 2 19.80 -19.65 -53.23
N LYS A 3 19.39 -18.41 -53.00
CA LYS A 3 20.16 -17.46 -52.19
C LYS A 3 20.08 -17.94 -50.74
N ALA A 4 21.21 -18.35 -50.17
CA ALA A 4 21.35 -18.66 -48.75
C ALA A 4 22.07 -17.50 -48.07
N PHE A 5 21.64 -17.13 -46.87
CA PHE A 5 22.31 -16.12 -46.07
C PHE A 5 23.72 -16.59 -45.67
N THR A 6 24.69 -15.69 -45.75
CA THR A 6 26.04 -15.96 -45.25
C THR A 6 26.04 -15.94 -43.72
N LEU A 7 26.98 -16.66 -43.10
CA LEU A 7 27.16 -16.65 -41.65
C LEU A 7 27.40 -15.23 -41.12
N ALA A 8 28.15 -14.41 -41.87
CA ALA A 8 28.43 -13.03 -41.50
C ALA A 8 27.16 -12.17 -41.48
N GLU A 9 26.27 -12.30 -42.48
CA GLU A 9 24.98 -11.59 -42.50
C GLU A 9 24.09 -11.97 -41.30
N VAL A 10 24.05 -13.25 -40.93
CA VAL A 10 23.29 -13.72 -39.76
C VAL A 10 23.90 -13.18 -38.45
N LEU A 11 25.22 -13.16 -38.32
CA LEU A 11 25.88 -12.65 -37.11
C LEU A 11 25.71 -11.14 -36.93
N ILE A 12 25.81 -10.37 -38.02
CA ILE A 12 25.61 -8.91 -37.98
C ILE A 12 24.16 -8.60 -37.60
N THR A 13 23.18 -9.31 -38.19
CA THR A 13 21.76 -9.09 -37.88
C THR A 13 21.42 -9.47 -36.44
N LEU A 14 21.90 -10.62 -35.95
CA LEU A 14 21.74 -11.01 -34.54
C LEU A 14 22.45 -10.04 -33.58
N GLY A 15 23.63 -9.53 -33.96
CA GLY A 15 24.36 -8.53 -33.19
C GLY A 15 23.58 -7.22 -33.05
N ILE A 16 23.04 -6.71 -34.16
CA ILE A 16 22.21 -5.48 -34.17
C ILE A 16 20.94 -5.69 -33.33
N ILE A 17 20.22 -6.80 -33.54
CA ILE A 17 19.01 -7.12 -32.77
C ILE A 17 19.34 -7.25 -31.28
N GLY A 18 20.46 -7.89 -30.94
CA GLY A 18 20.91 -8.05 -29.56
C GLY A 18 21.16 -6.71 -28.85
N VAL A 19 21.87 -5.78 -29.51
CA VAL A 19 22.14 -4.45 -28.96
C VAL A 19 20.85 -3.64 -28.79
N VAL A 20 19.98 -3.64 -29.80
CA VAL A 20 18.71 -2.91 -29.75
C VAL A 20 17.78 -3.50 -28.67
N ALA A 21 17.68 -4.82 -28.58
CA ALA A 21 16.90 -5.49 -27.54
C ALA A 21 17.44 -5.18 -26.14
N ALA A 22 18.76 -5.19 -25.94
CA ALA A 22 19.37 -4.87 -24.66
C ALA A 22 19.06 -3.44 -24.18
N MET A 23 18.97 -2.46 -25.10
CA MET A 23 18.61 -1.08 -24.76
C MET A 23 17.10 -0.89 -24.51
N THR A 24 16.25 -1.68 -25.16
CA THR A 24 14.78 -1.49 -25.14
C THR A 24 14.08 -2.34 -24.07
N MET A 25 14.56 -3.56 -23.81
CA MET A 25 13.96 -4.48 -22.84
C MET A 25 13.83 -3.88 -21.43
N PRO A 26 14.84 -3.22 -20.85
CA PRO A 26 14.72 -2.64 -19.51
C PRO A 26 13.61 -1.58 -19.41
N SER A 27 13.50 -0.71 -20.41
CA SER A 27 12.47 0.34 -20.44
C SER A 27 11.06 -0.24 -20.57
N LEU A 28 10.88 -1.25 -21.43
CA LEU A 28 9.59 -1.91 -21.62
C LEU A 28 9.15 -2.66 -20.34
N VAL A 29 10.07 -3.40 -19.71
CA VAL A 29 9.80 -4.11 -18.47
C VAL A 29 9.43 -3.15 -17.34
N GLY A 30 10.14 -2.02 -17.22
CA GLY A 30 9.82 -1.01 -16.21
C GLY A 30 8.44 -0.38 -16.40
N LYS A 31 8.10 0.02 -17.64
CA LYS A 31 6.76 0.53 -17.97
C LYS A 31 5.65 -0.49 -17.69
N TYR A 32 5.89 -1.76 -18.01
CA TYR A 32 4.96 -2.85 -17.72
C TYR A 32 4.74 -3.03 -16.22
N ARG A 33 5.82 -2.99 -15.41
CA ARG A 33 5.74 -3.07 -13.94
C ARG A 33 4.98 -1.90 -13.35
N GLN A 34 5.30 -0.67 -13.76
CA GLN A 34 4.56 0.53 -13.36
C GLN A 34 3.06 0.36 -13.64
N LYS A 35 2.70 -0.02 -14.88
CA LYS A 35 1.30 -0.22 -15.27
C LYS A 35 0.61 -1.31 -14.45
N THR A 36 1.33 -2.38 -14.13
CA THR A 36 0.84 -3.48 -13.29
C THR A 36 0.54 -2.98 -11.87
N VAL A 37 1.45 -2.19 -11.29
CA VAL A 37 1.30 -1.60 -9.95
C VAL A 37 0.10 -0.66 -9.90
N GLU A 38 -0.02 0.27 -10.84
CA GLU A 38 -1.16 1.20 -10.96
C GLU A 38 -2.49 0.44 -11.00
N THR A 39 -2.59 -0.53 -11.91
CA THR A 39 -3.84 -1.29 -12.14
C THR A 39 -4.22 -2.13 -10.92
N ARG A 40 -3.24 -2.75 -10.25
CA ARG A 40 -3.48 -3.58 -9.07
C ARG A 40 -3.84 -2.75 -7.85
N LEU A 41 -3.23 -1.57 -7.67
CA LEU A 41 -3.57 -0.65 -6.59
C LEU A 41 -5.00 -0.12 -6.73
N GLU A 42 -5.35 0.36 -7.92
CA GLU A 42 -6.69 0.88 -8.22
C GLU A 42 -7.77 -0.18 -8.00
N LYS A 43 -7.52 -1.40 -8.50
CA LYS A 43 -8.40 -2.56 -8.31
C LYS A 43 -8.52 -2.93 -6.83
N PHE A 44 -7.40 -3.02 -6.11
CA PHE A 44 -7.40 -3.36 -4.70
C PHE A 44 -8.21 -2.35 -3.90
N TYR A 45 -7.93 -1.05 -4.05
CA TYR A 45 -8.64 0.01 -3.34
C TYR A 45 -10.16 -0.06 -3.59
N SER A 46 -10.55 -0.22 -4.86
CA SER A 46 -11.96 -0.29 -5.24
C SER A 46 -12.64 -1.54 -4.69
N ALA A 47 -12.03 -2.71 -4.86
CA ALA A 47 -12.59 -3.98 -4.42
C ALA A 47 -12.64 -4.10 -2.89
N ALA A 48 -11.60 -3.62 -2.19
CA ALA A 48 -11.54 -3.65 -0.74
C ALA A 48 -12.60 -2.72 -0.12
N ASN A 49 -12.77 -1.50 -0.64
CA ASN A 49 -13.82 -0.60 -0.18
C ASN A 49 -15.23 -1.10 -0.53
N GLN A 50 -15.41 -1.79 -1.66
CA GLN A 50 -16.66 -2.48 -1.95
C GLN A 50 -16.94 -3.61 -0.95
N ALA A 51 -15.91 -4.38 -0.57
CA ALA A 51 -16.03 -5.43 0.42
C ALA A 51 -16.43 -4.87 1.80
N ILE A 52 -15.88 -3.73 2.22
CA ILE A 52 -16.31 -3.03 3.44
C ILE A 52 -17.80 -2.68 3.38
N LYS A 53 -18.26 -2.07 2.28
CA LYS A 53 -19.68 -1.71 2.11
C LYS A 53 -20.60 -2.93 2.18
N LEU A 54 -20.19 -4.06 1.58
CA LEU A 54 -20.96 -5.30 1.66
C LEU A 54 -21.01 -5.84 3.09
N SER A 55 -19.90 -5.73 3.83
CA SER A 55 -19.86 -6.09 5.24
C SER A 55 -20.77 -5.21 6.09
N GLU A 56 -20.86 -3.91 5.79
CA GLU A 56 -21.75 -2.99 6.51
C GLU A 56 -23.23 -3.36 6.41
N VAL A 57 -23.66 -4.00 5.32
CA VAL A 57 -25.04 -4.47 5.15
C VAL A 57 -25.41 -5.54 6.19
N LYS A 58 -24.47 -6.43 6.54
CA LYS A 58 -24.72 -7.53 7.48
C LYS A 58 -24.32 -7.18 8.92
N ASN A 59 -23.19 -6.49 9.07
CA ASN A 59 -22.54 -6.24 10.35
C ASN A 59 -22.83 -4.83 10.91
N GLY A 60 -23.60 -4.01 10.19
CA GLY A 60 -23.86 -2.62 10.56
C GLY A 60 -22.70 -1.68 10.20
N PRO A 61 -22.85 -0.38 10.48
CA PRO A 61 -21.87 0.63 10.08
C PRO A 61 -20.49 0.36 10.68
N LYS A 62 -19.44 0.52 9.85
CA LYS A 62 -18.04 0.22 10.23
C LYS A 62 -17.51 1.04 11.40
N GLU A 63 -18.12 2.18 11.69
CA GLU A 63 -17.79 3.03 12.84
C GLU A 63 -18.10 2.36 14.18
N TYR A 64 -18.98 1.34 14.19
CA TYR A 64 -19.37 0.59 15.37
C TYR A 64 -18.81 -0.82 15.41
N TRP A 65 -17.94 -1.18 14.46
CA TRP A 65 -17.30 -2.49 14.50
C TRP A 65 -16.39 -2.61 15.72
N ASP A 66 -16.38 -3.81 16.29
CA ASP A 66 -15.47 -4.18 17.37
C ASP A 66 -14.01 -3.96 16.94
N LEU A 67 -13.14 -3.63 17.88
CA LEU A 67 -11.69 -3.67 17.66
C LEU A 67 -11.16 -5.08 17.93
N CYS A 68 -10.11 -5.48 17.22
CA CYS A 68 -9.40 -6.70 17.59
C CYS A 68 -8.34 -6.43 18.67
N GLN A 69 -7.85 -7.49 19.31
CA GLN A 69 -6.88 -7.44 20.42
C GLN A 69 -5.63 -6.61 20.11
N GLY A 70 -5.09 -6.72 18.89
CA GLY A 70 -3.95 -5.93 18.46
C GLY A 70 -4.23 -4.42 18.39
N GLY A 71 -5.49 -4.05 18.17
CA GLY A 71 -5.97 -2.66 18.13
C GLY A 71 -6.58 -2.17 19.45
N GLY A 72 -6.39 -2.91 20.55
CA GLY A 72 -6.92 -2.56 21.87
C GLY A 72 -8.34 -3.05 22.16
N GLY A 73 -8.90 -3.93 21.32
CA GLY A 73 -10.17 -4.61 21.60
C GLY A 73 -10.02 -5.92 22.35
N THR A 74 -11.13 -6.66 22.48
CA THR A 74 -11.17 -7.94 23.21
C THR A 74 -11.22 -9.16 22.28
N MET A 75 -11.72 -8.99 21.05
CA MET A 75 -11.86 -10.06 20.05
C MET A 75 -10.52 -10.39 19.37
N SER A 76 -10.25 -11.66 19.08
CA SER A 76 -9.04 -12.04 18.34
C SER A 76 -9.01 -11.37 16.96
N CYS A 77 -7.82 -11.03 16.44
CA CYS A 77 -7.71 -10.40 15.11
C CYS A 77 -8.05 -11.34 13.96
N GLU A 78 -7.97 -12.65 14.19
CA GLU A 78 -8.47 -13.67 13.27
C GLU A 78 -10.00 -13.65 13.20
N ASP A 79 -10.68 -13.70 14.36
CA ASP A 79 -12.15 -13.66 14.41
C ASP A 79 -12.69 -12.35 13.84
N TRP A 80 -12.02 -11.24 14.14
CA TRP A 80 -12.33 -9.94 13.56
C TRP A 80 -12.28 -9.97 12.03
N TYR A 81 -11.20 -10.51 11.46
CA TYR A 81 -11.06 -10.63 10.00
C TYR A 81 -12.12 -11.55 9.41
N ASN A 82 -12.36 -12.69 10.06
CA ASN A 82 -13.36 -13.68 9.64
C ASN A 82 -14.77 -13.08 9.62
N LYS A 83 -15.13 -12.29 10.64
CA LYS A 83 -16.44 -11.64 10.78
C LYS A 83 -16.65 -10.53 9.76
N TYR A 84 -15.65 -9.65 9.58
CA TYR A 84 -15.84 -8.40 8.85
C TYR A 84 -15.30 -8.41 7.42
N LEU A 85 -14.32 -9.25 7.07
CA LEU A 85 -13.61 -9.15 5.79
C LEU A 85 -13.59 -10.44 4.97
N LYS A 86 -13.46 -11.61 5.59
CA LYS A 86 -13.18 -12.89 4.90
C LYS A 86 -14.17 -13.23 3.79
N ASP A 87 -15.47 -13.09 4.05
CA ASP A 87 -16.51 -13.45 3.06
C ASP A 87 -16.63 -12.42 1.92
N TYR A 88 -16.10 -11.22 2.11
CA TYR A 88 -16.28 -10.09 1.20
C TYR A 88 -15.02 -9.82 0.36
N LEU A 89 -13.84 -10.06 0.92
CA LEU A 89 -12.59 -10.05 0.20
C LEU A 89 -12.44 -11.37 -0.55
N LYS A 90 -12.64 -11.34 -1.88
CA LYS A 90 -12.47 -12.50 -2.78
C LYS A 90 -11.03 -13.02 -2.82
N THR A 91 -10.61 -13.67 -1.75
CA THR A 91 -9.27 -14.20 -1.51
C THR A 91 -9.22 -15.68 -1.87
N ILE A 92 -8.05 -16.14 -2.32
CA ILE A 92 -7.80 -17.56 -2.63
C ILE A 92 -7.20 -18.30 -1.44
N LYS A 93 -6.52 -17.58 -0.55
CA LYS A 93 -5.83 -18.13 0.61
C LYS A 93 -5.70 -17.04 1.67
N VAL A 94 -5.93 -17.44 2.92
CA VAL A 94 -5.73 -16.58 4.10
C VAL A 94 -4.82 -17.32 5.08
N GLU A 95 -3.85 -16.62 5.65
CA GLU A 95 -3.00 -17.14 6.73
C GLU A 95 -2.99 -16.16 7.89
N HIS A 96 -3.19 -16.66 9.11
CA HIS A 96 -3.06 -15.90 10.35
C HIS A 96 -1.75 -16.31 11.05
N LEU A 97 -0.93 -15.33 11.40
CA LEU A 97 0.35 -15.56 12.05
C LEU A 97 0.78 -14.34 12.87
N ARG A 98 1.85 -14.49 13.65
CA ARG A 98 2.41 -13.41 14.48
C ARG A 98 3.77 -13.00 13.92
N LEU A 99 3.91 -11.75 13.47
CA LEU A 99 5.16 -11.18 12.96
C LEU A 99 5.56 -9.97 13.79
N ALA A 100 6.80 -9.94 14.27
CA ALA A 100 7.31 -8.84 15.12
C ALA A 100 6.32 -8.46 16.23
N ASP A 101 5.83 -9.49 16.94
CA ASP A 101 4.87 -9.41 18.05
C ASP A 101 3.49 -8.83 17.71
N ARG A 102 3.15 -8.73 16.42
CA ARG A 102 1.86 -8.22 15.94
C ARG A 102 1.02 -9.32 15.30
N ASN A 103 -0.30 -9.27 15.51
CA ASN A 103 -1.22 -10.17 14.83
C ASN A 103 -1.26 -9.79 13.35
N THR A 104 -0.93 -10.74 12.47
CA THR A 104 -0.80 -10.51 11.04
C THR A 104 -1.68 -11.47 10.26
N THR A 105 -2.53 -10.93 9.40
CA THR A 105 -3.34 -11.70 8.46
C THR A 105 -2.86 -11.46 7.03
N LEU A 106 -2.41 -12.51 6.36
CA LEU A 106 -2.04 -12.50 4.95
C LEU A 106 -3.22 -12.95 4.10
N SER A 107 -3.64 -12.10 3.17
CA SER A 107 -4.75 -12.34 2.26
C SER A 107 -4.25 -12.37 0.82
N TYR A 108 -4.18 -13.56 0.22
CA TYR A 108 -3.73 -13.75 -1.16
C TYR A 108 -4.91 -13.64 -2.12
N PHE A 109 -4.72 -12.91 -3.22
CA PHE A 109 -5.74 -12.73 -4.26
C PHE A 109 -5.41 -13.53 -5.51
N ALA A 110 -6.43 -13.84 -6.32
CA ALA A 110 -6.31 -14.61 -7.55
C ALA A 110 -5.42 -13.94 -8.62
N ASP A 111 -5.22 -12.62 -8.54
CA ASP A 111 -4.31 -11.88 -9.44
C ASP A 111 -2.83 -11.92 -9.00
N GLY A 112 -2.51 -12.67 -7.94
CA GLY A 112 -1.16 -12.81 -7.42
C GLY A 112 -0.72 -11.65 -6.53
N SER A 113 -1.63 -10.75 -6.13
CA SER A 113 -1.38 -9.73 -5.12
C SER A 113 -1.62 -10.26 -3.71
N LEU A 114 -1.12 -9.52 -2.72
CA LEU A 114 -1.20 -9.85 -1.30
C LEU A 114 -1.58 -8.61 -0.49
N MET A 115 -2.60 -8.72 0.36
CA MET A 115 -2.88 -7.76 1.41
C MET A 115 -2.41 -8.34 2.74
N ILE A 116 -1.68 -7.53 3.50
CA ILE A 116 -1.25 -7.83 4.86
C ILE A 116 -2.00 -6.89 5.78
N LEU A 117 -2.79 -7.44 6.69
CA LEU A 117 -3.46 -6.68 7.75
C LEU A 117 -2.76 -6.95 9.07
N LYS A 118 -2.29 -5.90 9.73
CA LYS A 118 -1.65 -5.97 11.04
C LYS A 118 -2.55 -5.35 12.10
N ASP A 119 -2.83 -6.12 13.15
CA ASP A 119 -3.60 -5.71 14.33
C ASP A 119 -4.97 -5.09 14.01
N GLY A 120 -5.55 -5.41 12.85
CA GLY A 120 -6.85 -4.90 12.43
C GLY A 120 -6.86 -3.48 11.88
N TYR A 121 -5.70 -2.81 11.76
CA TYR A 121 -5.67 -1.40 11.32
C TYR A 121 -4.61 -1.09 10.24
N ASP A 122 -3.38 -1.58 10.39
CA ASP A 122 -2.26 -1.30 9.49
C ASP A 122 -2.36 -2.22 8.29
N ILE A 123 -2.43 -1.67 7.07
CA ILE A 123 -2.54 -2.46 5.85
C ILE A 123 -1.32 -2.23 4.96
N MET A 124 -0.66 -3.31 4.57
CA MET A 124 0.36 -3.29 3.52
C MET A 124 -0.12 -4.10 2.33
N PHE A 125 -0.21 -3.45 1.17
CA PHE A 125 -0.56 -4.09 -0.07
C PHE A 125 0.68 -4.33 -0.93
N TYR A 126 0.85 -5.56 -1.40
CA TYR A 126 1.88 -5.98 -2.33
C TYR A 126 1.22 -6.32 -3.66
N PRO A 127 1.45 -5.55 -4.73
CA PRO A 127 0.95 -5.87 -6.05
C PRO A 127 1.40 -7.25 -6.51
N GLU A 128 2.60 -7.71 -6.10
CA GLU A 128 3.08 -9.06 -6.34
C GLU A 128 3.45 -9.75 -5.02
N ALA A 129 2.73 -10.82 -4.67
CA ALA A 129 2.89 -11.54 -3.40
C ALA A 129 4.30 -12.11 -3.20
N LYS A 130 5.00 -12.48 -4.29
CA LYS A 130 6.39 -12.99 -4.24
C LYS A 130 7.39 -11.99 -3.65
N ASN A 131 7.04 -10.70 -3.62
CA ASN A 131 7.90 -9.66 -3.05
C ASN A 131 7.80 -9.56 -1.53
N PHE A 132 6.88 -10.31 -0.91
CA PHE A 132 6.77 -10.38 0.54
C PHE A 132 7.60 -11.55 1.07
N ASP A 133 8.52 -11.23 1.98
CA ASP A 133 9.28 -12.21 2.75
C ASP A 133 8.76 -12.26 4.19
N LYS A 134 8.36 -13.45 4.65
CA LYS A 134 7.89 -13.68 6.02
C LYS A 134 9.01 -13.49 7.05
N ASN A 135 10.25 -13.70 6.64
CA ASN A 135 11.43 -13.52 7.48
C ASN A 135 12.00 -12.09 7.38
N TYR A 136 11.27 -11.16 6.75
CA TYR A 136 11.71 -9.79 6.60
C TYR A 136 12.05 -9.16 7.96
N SER A 137 13.34 -8.90 8.17
CA SER A 137 13.82 -8.10 9.27
C SER A 137 13.87 -6.63 8.87
N VAL A 138 13.48 -5.79 9.81
CA VAL A 138 13.59 -4.35 9.70
C VAL A 138 15.06 -3.99 9.50
N GLN A 139 15.40 -3.44 8.33
CA GLN A 139 16.73 -2.88 8.10
C GLN A 139 16.90 -1.63 8.96
N THR A 140 18.13 -1.35 9.40
CA THR A 140 18.47 -0.13 10.13
C THR A 140 19.53 0.66 9.36
N ASP A 141 19.44 1.98 9.38
CA ASP A 141 20.52 2.84 8.90
C ASP A 141 21.69 2.86 9.90
N ASP A 142 22.78 3.55 9.53
CA ASP A 142 23.99 3.69 10.35
C ASP A 142 23.73 4.39 11.71
N LYS A 143 22.56 5.01 11.87
CA LYS A 143 22.11 5.69 13.09
C LYS A 143 21.13 4.84 13.90
N GLY A 144 20.86 3.60 13.48
CA GLY A 144 19.94 2.68 14.14
C GLY A 144 18.46 2.92 13.82
N ASN A 145 18.12 3.82 12.89
CA ASN A 145 16.73 4.06 12.52
C ASN A 145 16.22 2.99 11.58
N ALA A 146 14.97 2.55 11.77
CA ALA A 146 14.33 1.60 10.87
C ALA A 146 14.17 2.16 9.45
N VAL A 147 14.65 1.42 8.45
CA VAL A 147 14.55 1.72 7.02
C VAL A 147 13.62 0.72 6.34
N ARG A 148 12.83 1.21 5.37
CA ARG A 148 11.87 0.42 4.58
C ARG A 148 12.12 0.66 3.09
N PRO A 149 13.15 0.06 2.49
CA PRO A 149 13.51 0.35 1.09
C PRO A 149 12.43 -0.08 0.11
N ASP A 150 11.67 -1.13 0.42
CA ASP A 150 10.63 -1.70 -0.44
C ASP A 150 9.30 -0.93 -0.45
N ARG A 151 9.10 0.01 0.48
CA ARG A 151 7.86 0.81 0.54
C ARG A 151 7.83 1.87 -0.55
N GLY A 152 6.68 1.99 -1.20
CA GLY A 152 6.48 2.81 -2.39
C GLY A 152 6.96 2.16 -3.69
N ILE A 153 7.59 0.98 -3.62
CA ILE A 153 8.09 0.27 -4.81
C ILE A 153 7.42 -1.10 -4.94
N LYS A 154 7.60 -1.95 -3.94
CA LYS A 154 7.03 -3.31 -3.90
C LYS A 154 5.83 -3.42 -2.96
N SER A 155 5.74 -2.51 -2.00
CA SER A 155 4.70 -2.48 -0.98
C SER A 155 4.12 -1.08 -0.81
N PHE A 156 2.81 -1.01 -0.59
CA PHE A 156 2.03 0.22 -0.54
C PHE A 156 1.20 0.25 0.74
N ALA A 157 1.24 1.37 1.43
CA ALA A 157 0.69 1.51 2.78
C ALA A 157 -0.73 2.05 2.73
N PHE A 158 -1.61 1.38 3.45
CA PHE A 158 -3.01 1.73 3.68
C PHE A 158 -3.29 1.63 5.18
N ALA A 159 -4.40 2.20 5.62
CA ALA A 159 -4.92 1.97 6.95
C ALA A 159 -6.44 1.87 6.92
N PHE A 160 -6.97 1.16 7.92
CA PHE A 160 -8.39 1.04 8.19
C PHE A 160 -8.64 1.31 9.67
N ALA A 161 -9.22 2.47 9.96
CA ALA A 161 -9.43 2.89 11.34
C ALA A 161 -10.72 3.73 11.47
N PRO A 162 -11.88 3.17 11.06
CA PRO A 162 -13.14 3.91 10.95
C PRO A 162 -13.65 4.45 12.29
N ASN A 163 -13.33 3.77 13.38
CA ASN A 163 -13.76 4.04 14.74
C ASN A 163 -12.65 4.65 15.62
N SER A 164 -11.52 5.04 15.02
CA SER A 164 -10.38 5.57 15.80
C SER A 164 -10.68 6.93 16.42
N THR A 165 -10.24 7.07 17.67
CA THR A 165 -10.29 8.32 18.44
C THR A 165 -8.92 9.01 18.49
N SER A 166 -7.89 8.42 17.90
CA SER A 166 -6.53 8.96 17.88
C SER A 166 -6.44 10.19 16.97
N LYS A 167 -5.81 11.26 17.47
CA LYS A 167 -5.58 12.50 16.70
C LYS A 167 -4.86 12.24 15.37
N ASN A 168 -3.93 11.30 15.34
CA ASN A 168 -3.13 10.96 14.16
C ASN A 168 -3.89 10.11 13.13
N MET A 169 -5.05 9.55 13.51
CA MET A 169 -5.89 8.71 12.64
C MET A 169 -7.23 9.37 12.31
N THR A 170 -7.40 10.65 12.62
CA THR A 170 -8.62 11.42 12.35
C THR A 170 -9.05 11.33 10.88
N TYR A 171 -8.08 11.22 9.95
CA TYR A 171 -8.36 11.06 8.51
C TYR A 171 -9.25 9.86 8.18
N TYR A 172 -9.12 8.77 8.93
CA TYR A 172 -9.75 7.48 8.64
C TYR A 172 -11.15 7.34 9.25
N LYS A 173 -11.54 8.28 10.12
CA LYS A 173 -12.81 8.21 10.83
C LYS A 173 -13.97 8.17 9.83
N GLY A 174 -14.81 7.14 9.94
CA GLY A 174 -15.94 6.88 9.03
C GLY A 174 -15.57 6.50 7.59
N LYS A 175 -14.28 6.33 7.28
CA LYS A 175 -13.83 5.90 5.95
C LYS A 175 -13.61 4.40 5.89
N GLY A 176 -13.52 3.90 4.67
CA GLY A 176 -13.08 2.54 4.41
C GLY A 176 -11.57 2.43 4.48
N ILE A 177 -11.00 1.58 3.64
CA ILE A 177 -9.56 1.40 3.52
C ILE A 177 -9.01 2.56 2.69
N GLU A 178 -8.08 3.32 3.27
CA GLU A 178 -7.49 4.49 2.63
C GLU A 178 -5.97 4.43 2.65
N PRO A 179 -5.27 5.01 1.66
CA PRO A 179 -3.82 5.15 1.71
C PRO A 179 -3.32 5.77 3.01
N TYR A 180 -2.14 5.35 3.44
CA TYR A 180 -1.56 5.88 4.66
C TYR A 180 -1.24 7.38 4.51
N ARG A 181 -1.85 8.20 5.36
CA ARG A 181 -1.64 9.64 5.49
C ARG A 181 -2.12 10.11 6.86
N THR A 182 -1.53 11.19 7.38
CA THR A 182 -2.06 11.86 8.58
C THR A 182 -2.75 13.17 8.18
N LEU A 183 -3.25 13.91 9.16
CA LEU A 183 -3.73 15.29 8.97
C LEU A 183 -2.92 16.21 9.87
N HIS A 184 -2.82 17.47 9.46
CA HIS A 184 -2.32 18.54 10.33
C HIS A 184 -3.47 19.05 11.19
N CYS A 185 -3.58 18.51 12.41
CA CYS A 185 -4.60 18.90 13.37
C CYS A 185 -4.07 19.92 14.38
N THR A 186 -4.69 21.10 14.42
CA THR A 186 -4.44 22.13 15.45
C THR A 186 -5.65 22.24 16.36
N THR A 187 -5.42 22.52 17.64
CA THR A 187 -6.48 22.71 18.63
C THR A 187 -6.53 24.17 19.02
N LYS A 188 -7.69 24.81 18.86
CA LYS A 188 -7.95 26.21 19.19
C LYS A 188 -9.12 26.26 20.17
N THR A 189 -9.12 27.23 21.07
CA THR A 189 -10.29 27.51 21.91
C THR A 189 -11.10 28.59 21.22
N ASP A 190 -12.39 28.34 21.01
CA ASP A 190 -13.30 29.34 20.44
C ASP A 190 -13.62 30.45 21.47
N GLU A 191 -14.30 31.50 21.00
CA GLU A 191 -14.69 32.66 21.80
C GLU A 191 -15.60 32.31 22.99
N ASN A 192 -16.20 31.12 22.98
CA ASN A 192 -17.07 30.61 24.05
C ASN A 192 -16.34 29.67 25.02
N GLY A 193 -15.01 29.54 24.92
CA GLY A 193 -14.21 28.66 25.76
C GLY A 193 -14.26 27.19 25.36
N LYS A 194 -14.88 26.84 24.22
CA LYS A 194 -14.95 25.46 23.72
C LYS A 194 -13.70 25.14 22.90
N VAL A 195 -13.09 24.01 23.20
CA VAL A 195 -11.93 23.49 22.49
C VAL A 195 -12.38 22.88 21.14
N VAL A 196 -11.90 23.45 20.04
CA VAL A 196 -12.16 23.02 18.67
C VAL A 196 -10.86 22.48 18.05
N THR A 197 -10.91 21.28 17.46
CA THR A 197 -9.80 20.73 16.69
C THR A 197 -10.07 20.92 15.20
N GLU A 198 -9.19 21.64 14.53
CA GLU A 198 -9.23 21.89 13.09
C GLU A 198 -8.13 21.06 12.42
N CYS A 199 -8.52 20.16 11.52
CA CYS A 199 -7.60 19.26 10.82
C CYS A 199 -7.57 19.58 9.32
N ASN A 200 -6.39 19.94 8.83
CA ASN A 200 -6.15 20.20 7.42
C ASN A 200 -5.50 19.00 6.72
N GLY A 201 -5.80 18.86 5.43
CA GLY A 201 -5.13 17.89 4.56
C GLY A 201 -3.64 18.14 4.45
N ILE A 202 -2.92 17.15 3.95
CA ILE A 202 -1.49 17.25 3.62
C ILE A 202 -1.36 17.66 2.16
N SER A 203 -0.48 18.61 1.85
CA SER A 203 -0.19 19.03 0.48
C SER A 203 0.63 18.00 -0.28
N HIS A 204 0.57 18.01 -1.62
CA HIS A 204 1.39 17.16 -2.48
C HIS A 204 2.89 17.22 -2.15
N ASN A 205 3.41 18.44 -1.87
CA ASN A 205 4.81 18.64 -1.50
C ASN A 205 5.16 17.97 -0.16
N GLU A 206 4.26 18.01 0.83
CA GLU A 206 4.45 17.34 2.11
C GLU A 206 4.37 15.81 1.96
N LEU A 207 3.46 15.30 1.11
CA LEU A 207 3.42 13.87 0.79
C LEU A 207 4.75 13.35 0.21
N LEU A 208 5.47 14.20 -0.53
CA LEU A 208 6.81 13.89 -1.02
C LEU A 208 7.89 14.05 0.06
N ASN A 209 7.91 15.20 0.74
CA ASN A 209 9.09 15.69 1.43
C ASN A 209 9.02 15.65 2.97
N ASP A 210 7.90 15.26 3.56
CA ASP A 210 7.78 15.10 5.02
C ASP A 210 8.89 14.19 5.57
N SER A 211 9.53 14.63 6.66
CA SER A 211 10.71 13.94 7.23
C SER A 211 10.37 12.61 7.87
N THR A 212 9.13 12.40 8.30
CA THR A 212 8.70 11.22 9.04
C THR A 212 8.06 10.18 8.13
N TYR A 213 7.24 10.61 7.17
CA TYR A 213 6.42 9.73 6.34
C TYR A 213 6.48 10.03 4.84
N GLY A 214 7.13 11.12 4.43
CA GLY A 214 7.22 11.55 3.03
C GLY A 214 7.79 10.46 2.12
N CYS A 215 7.28 10.37 0.90
CA CYS A 215 7.67 9.30 0.00
C CYS A 215 9.16 9.35 -0.41
N LYS A 216 9.73 10.56 -0.50
CA LYS A 216 11.11 10.79 -0.96
C LYS A 216 12.12 10.86 0.18
N ASN A 217 11.81 11.63 1.24
CA ASN A 217 12.80 12.03 2.25
C ASN A 217 12.71 11.25 3.58
N SER A 218 11.77 10.31 3.72
CA SER A 218 11.61 9.52 4.94
C SER A 218 12.13 8.08 4.78
N ASN A 219 12.69 7.55 5.87
CA ASN A 219 13.03 6.12 5.98
C ASN A 219 11.78 5.21 6.06
N TYR A 220 10.62 5.75 6.45
CA TYR A 220 9.34 5.04 6.58
C TYR A 220 8.52 5.03 5.28
N LYS A 221 8.56 6.11 4.47
CA LYS A 221 7.88 6.22 3.16
C LYS A 221 6.37 5.91 3.19
N GLY A 222 5.67 6.39 4.21
CA GLY A 222 4.25 6.09 4.44
C GLY A 222 3.32 6.70 3.38
N TYR A 223 3.67 7.88 2.85
CA TYR A 223 2.78 8.67 2.00
C TYR A 223 2.83 8.34 0.50
N CYS A 224 3.69 7.41 0.09
CA CYS A 224 3.85 7.02 -1.31
C CYS A 224 2.54 6.59 -1.98
N THR A 225 1.67 5.89 -1.24
CA THR A 225 0.39 5.42 -1.78
C THR A 225 -0.62 6.56 -1.93
N ALA A 226 -0.58 7.55 -1.04
CA ALA A 226 -1.43 8.73 -1.12
C ALA A 226 -1.10 9.58 -2.36
N LEU A 227 0.18 9.72 -2.73
CA LEU A 227 0.60 10.39 -3.98
C LEU A 227 -0.02 9.73 -5.22
N ILE A 228 -0.02 8.40 -5.26
CA ILE A 228 -0.59 7.65 -6.38
C ILE A 228 -2.12 7.83 -6.41
N GLN A 229 -2.78 7.82 -5.25
CA GLN A 229 -4.23 8.06 -5.17
C GLN A 229 -4.61 9.47 -5.64
N GLU A 230 -3.86 10.51 -5.23
CA GLU A 230 -4.13 11.90 -5.64
C GLU A 230 -3.95 12.14 -7.13
N ASN A 231 -3.07 11.36 -7.75
CA ASN A 231 -2.88 11.35 -9.20
C ASN A 231 -3.75 10.28 -9.92
N GLY A 232 -4.94 9.98 -9.39
CA GLY A 232 -5.92 9.09 -10.05
C GLY A 232 -5.45 7.65 -10.22
N TRP A 233 -4.73 7.12 -9.23
CA TRP A 233 -4.09 5.80 -9.27
C TRP A 233 -3.06 5.64 -10.39
N LYS A 234 -2.46 6.76 -10.84
CA LYS A 234 -1.31 6.79 -11.75
C LYS A 234 -0.09 7.26 -11.00
N ILE A 235 1.06 6.67 -11.32
CA ILE A 235 2.31 7.09 -10.68
C ILE A 235 2.67 8.48 -11.22
N PRO A 236 2.79 9.51 -10.36
CA PRO A 236 3.07 10.86 -10.83
C PRO A 236 4.50 10.99 -11.36
N GLU A 237 4.74 11.99 -12.21
CA GLU A 237 6.06 12.19 -12.84
C GLU A 237 7.17 12.48 -11.82
N ASP A 238 6.83 13.11 -10.71
CA ASP A 238 7.73 13.45 -9.61
C ASP A 238 7.84 12.35 -8.55
N TYR A 239 7.28 11.17 -8.81
CA TYR A 239 7.41 10.03 -7.92
C TYR A 239 8.89 9.62 -7.78
N PRO A 240 9.40 9.43 -6.55
CA PRO A 240 10.84 9.28 -6.32
C PRO A 240 11.43 7.94 -6.80
N PHE A 241 10.60 6.99 -7.23
CA PHE A 241 11.04 5.64 -7.60
C PHE A 241 10.66 5.27 -9.03
N LYS A 242 11.52 4.47 -9.67
CA LYS A 242 11.27 3.85 -10.98
C LYS A 242 11.01 2.35 -10.80
N PHE A 243 10.20 1.77 -11.69
CA PHE A 243 9.76 0.37 -11.66
C PHE A 243 10.53 -0.50 -12.64
#